data_AF-A0A517VVC8-F1
#
_entry.id   AF-A0A517VVC8-F1
#
_cell.length_a   1.000
_cell.length_b   1.000
_cell.length_c   1.000
_cell.angle_alpha   90.00
_cell.angle_beta   90.00
_cell.angle_gamma   90.00
#
_symmetry.space_group_name_H-M   'P 1'
#
loop_
_entity.id
_entity.type
_entity.pdbx_description
1 polymer ?
#
loop_
_entity_poly.entity_id
_entity_poly.type
_entity_poly.pdbx_seq_one_letter_code
_entity_poly.pdbx_strand_id
1 'polypeptide(L)'
;MQLSFFNNKFIQQLFMISGTVLALGDCFSVQAEILQSERPNVILILSDDQGYGDVGFHGNTNLKTPHLDQMAAKGVELSRFYCSPVCAPTRASLMTGRYYYRTGVIHTSRGGAKMHGDEVTMAELLKDAGYKTGIFGKWHLGDNFPMRPQDQGFEESLIHKSGGIGQSPDKPNSYFNSWLWKNGTQQKVVGYCTDVFFKAAIDFIDREKTGPKPFFVYLPTNAPHTPLEVSPSYWRPYQKAGLNETTAKVYGMISNLDDNLGKLIAYLKRSHLLDTTIVLFIGDNGPQQKRFNAGLRGRKSSTYEGGIRVPFLASWPGRFQEGMKSDQIAAHIDVLPTLLALTKTPLPETLKLDGIDLSSLLLNKSKALPKRSLFFQVHRGLTPQQYQNSAVVSSRFKLVGYPGTFGNENLMRSNEPTLELYDILIDPGEKNNLIQTKTKIAQQLRQQYESWFLSMRQSRNFEPGLIIVNQEKESPCVLCRYQDGNYFQGRSQGWMVKITHSGLYKIQIDKGQVQKSGKLIVNWQGRQTHEYLKQSESMADFELSEGTGLLDIWFQVEGEDRSHPTENGTVGDVILKRLD
;
A
#
# COMPACT_ATOMS: atom_id res chain seq x y z
N MET A 1 36.45 -1.20 -71.34
CA MET A 1 35.95 -0.31 -72.41
C MET A 1 35.65 1.02 -71.72
N GLN A 2 36.66 1.89 -71.69
CA GLN A 2 36.68 3.18 -72.40
C GLN A 2 35.60 4.17 -71.88
N LEU A 3 35.86 5.43 -71.51
CA LEU A 3 37.06 6.25 -71.36
C LEU A 3 36.56 7.66 -70.91
N SER A 4 37.28 8.33 -69.99
CA SER A 4 37.61 9.79 -69.92
C SER A 4 36.49 10.87 -69.96
N PHE A 5 36.57 12.06 -69.35
CA PHE A 5 37.64 13.07 -69.15
C PHE A 5 37.33 13.92 -67.88
N PHE A 6 38.23 14.21 -66.93
CA PHE A 6 39.38 15.16 -66.87
C PHE A 6 39.08 16.67 -66.86
N ASN A 7 39.33 17.36 -65.72
CA ASN A 7 40.40 18.36 -65.51
C ASN A 7 40.26 19.08 -64.13
N ASN A 8 41.24 19.02 -63.19
CA ASN A 8 42.53 19.76 -63.07
C ASN A 8 42.35 21.25 -62.71
N LYS A 9 42.85 21.83 -61.60
CA LYS A 9 44.22 21.95 -61.02
C LYS A 9 44.08 22.69 -59.64
N PHE A 10 45.01 22.80 -58.68
CA PHE A 10 46.46 23.10 -58.70
C PHE A 10 47.10 22.80 -57.32
N ILE A 11 48.42 22.64 -57.31
CA ILE A 11 49.31 22.09 -56.27
C ILE A 11 50.33 23.15 -55.77
N GLN A 12 50.68 23.10 -54.47
CA GLN A 12 51.96 23.40 -53.76
C GLN A 12 52.53 24.81 -53.42
N GLN A 13 53.08 24.82 -52.17
CA GLN A 13 54.30 25.46 -51.61
C GLN A 13 54.27 26.99 -51.35
N LEU A 14 54.72 27.56 -50.20
CA LEU A 14 56.09 27.54 -49.64
C LEU A 14 56.15 28.15 -48.20
N PHE A 15 57.35 28.07 -47.60
CA PHE A 15 57.74 28.14 -46.18
C PHE A 15 58.00 29.55 -45.55
N MET A 16 57.96 29.57 -44.20
CA MET A 16 58.88 30.23 -43.23
C MET A 16 58.80 31.75 -42.90
N ILE A 17 58.44 32.11 -41.65
CA ILE A 17 59.34 32.64 -40.56
C ILE A 17 58.58 33.34 -39.41
N SER A 18 58.97 32.97 -38.16
CA SER A 18 58.87 33.67 -36.85
C SER A 18 57.48 34.09 -36.35
N GLY A 19 57.10 33.98 -35.08
CA GLY A 19 57.83 33.78 -33.83
C GLY A 19 57.04 34.48 -32.73
N THR A 20 57.11 33.94 -31.51
CA THR A 20 56.70 34.56 -30.23
C THR A 20 55.23 34.37 -29.78
N VAL A 21 55.07 33.32 -28.97
CA VAL A 21 54.32 33.22 -27.71
C VAL A 21 53.63 34.52 -27.24
N LEU A 22 52.31 34.46 -27.07
CA LEU A 22 51.61 35.12 -25.97
C LEU A 22 50.41 34.27 -25.55
N ALA A 23 50.43 33.89 -24.28
CA ALA A 23 49.45 33.06 -23.61
C ALA A 23 48.06 33.71 -23.60
N LEU A 24 47.08 32.99 -24.14
CA LEU A 24 45.70 33.06 -23.67
C LEU A 24 45.33 31.64 -23.27
N GLY A 25 45.47 31.38 -21.97
CA GLY A 25 44.84 30.23 -21.36
C GLY A 25 43.34 30.44 -21.47
N ASP A 26 42.75 29.86 -22.50
CA ASP A 26 41.31 29.63 -22.55
C ASP A 26 41.00 28.65 -21.42
N CYS A 27 40.62 29.26 -20.30
CA CYS A 27 39.84 28.65 -19.25
C CYS A 27 38.54 28.18 -19.89
N PHE A 28 38.56 27.01 -20.52
CA PHE A 28 37.37 26.21 -20.71
C PHE A 28 36.92 25.78 -19.32
N SER A 29 36.20 26.67 -18.66
CA SER A 29 35.27 26.29 -17.62
C SER A 29 34.31 25.30 -18.25
N VAL A 30 34.60 24.01 -18.08
CA VAL A 30 33.60 22.97 -18.21
C VAL A 30 32.59 23.27 -17.11
N GLN A 31 31.64 24.14 -17.42
CA GLN A 31 30.36 24.13 -16.74
C GLN A 31 29.82 22.74 -17.03
N ALA A 32 29.97 21.86 -16.04
CA ALA A 32 29.15 20.69 -15.93
C ALA A 32 27.72 21.22 -15.84
N GLU A 33 27.05 21.35 -17.00
CA GLU A 33 25.60 21.29 -17.04
C GLU A 33 25.26 19.96 -16.38
N ILE A 34 24.78 20.04 -15.14
CA ILE A 34 24.10 18.93 -14.51
C ILE A 34 22.94 18.65 -15.46
N LEU A 35 23.09 17.65 -16.33
CA LEU A 35 22.01 17.08 -17.10
C LEU A 35 20.98 16.62 -16.07
N GLN A 36 20.04 17.52 -15.79
CA GLN A 36 18.96 17.28 -14.87
C GLN A 36 18.18 16.11 -15.46
N SER A 37 18.25 14.95 -14.81
CA SER A 37 17.55 13.75 -15.28
C SER A 37 16.11 14.15 -15.62
N GLU A 38 15.71 13.95 -16.88
CA GLU A 38 14.35 14.25 -17.33
C GLU A 38 13.30 13.45 -16.57
N ARG A 39 13.71 12.39 -15.87
CA ARG A 39 12.88 11.48 -15.08
C ARG A 39 13.32 11.53 -13.61
N PRO A 40 12.50 12.04 -12.69
CA PRO A 40 12.85 12.14 -11.28
C PRO A 40 12.87 10.77 -10.61
N ASN A 41 13.62 10.66 -9.52
CA ASN A 41 13.44 9.59 -8.54
C ASN A 41 12.10 9.78 -7.81
N VAL A 42 11.55 8.69 -7.27
CA VAL A 42 10.27 8.72 -6.54
C VAL A 42 10.42 8.02 -5.20
N ILE A 43 9.99 8.68 -4.13
CA ILE A 43 9.82 8.10 -2.81
C ILE A 43 8.38 8.32 -2.37
N LEU A 44 7.64 7.24 -2.15
CA LEU A 44 6.27 7.23 -1.68
C LEU A 44 6.22 6.66 -0.26
N ILE A 45 5.98 7.52 0.72
CA ILE A 45 5.85 7.17 2.13
C ILE A 45 4.37 7.02 2.47
N LEU A 46 3.99 5.90 3.07
CA LEU A 46 2.62 5.64 3.52
C LEU A 46 2.63 5.29 5.02
N SER A 47 2.01 6.12 5.85
CA SER A 47 1.83 5.87 7.29
C SER A 47 0.53 5.11 7.58
N ASP A 48 0.55 4.17 8.51
CA ASP A 48 -0.57 3.26 8.82
C ASP A 48 -1.34 3.71 10.07
N ASP A 49 -2.63 4.03 9.92
CA ASP A 49 -3.50 4.58 10.97
C ASP A 49 -3.15 5.99 11.48
N GLN A 50 -2.36 6.77 10.74
CA GLN A 50 -2.13 8.19 11.04
C GLN A 50 -3.32 9.03 10.53
N GLY A 51 -4.09 9.59 11.47
CA GLY A 51 -5.30 10.34 11.17
C GLY A 51 -5.03 11.74 10.61
N TYR A 52 -6.05 12.37 10.05
CA TYR A 52 -5.95 13.75 9.53
C TYR A 52 -5.42 14.72 10.59
N GLY A 53 -5.89 14.60 11.85
CA GLY A 53 -5.44 15.46 12.95
C GLY A 53 -4.05 15.13 13.53
N ASP A 54 -3.35 14.09 13.07
CA ASP A 54 -2.10 13.62 13.67
C ASP A 54 -0.86 14.36 13.13
N VAL A 55 -0.96 15.68 12.93
CA VAL A 55 0.13 16.55 12.43
C VAL A 55 -0.03 17.99 12.94
N GLY A 56 1.08 18.72 13.09
CA GLY A 56 1.09 20.11 13.55
C GLY A 56 0.36 21.07 12.60
N PHE A 57 0.60 20.94 11.28
CA PHE A 57 -0.03 21.79 10.26
C PHE A 57 -1.56 21.64 10.11
N HIS A 58 -2.18 20.66 10.79
CA HIS A 58 -3.64 20.54 10.92
C HIS A 58 -4.16 20.97 12.30
N GLY A 59 -3.36 21.69 13.08
CA GLY A 59 -3.76 22.33 14.34
C GLY A 59 -3.60 21.45 15.58
N ASN A 60 -2.86 20.34 15.49
CA ASN A 60 -2.55 19.53 16.67
C ASN A 60 -1.45 20.20 17.50
N THR A 61 -1.81 20.86 18.59
CA THR A 61 -0.85 21.56 19.45
C THR A 61 -0.04 20.61 20.33
N ASN A 62 -0.55 19.39 20.57
CA ASN A 62 0.01 18.43 21.51
C ASN A 62 1.08 17.53 20.88
N LEU A 63 0.97 17.22 19.59
CA LEU A 63 1.94 16.43 18.84
C LEU A 63 2.92 17.36 18.11
N LYS A 64 4.21 17.01 18.10
CA LYS A 64 5.23 17.75 17.34
C LYS A 64 5.70 16.91 16.16
N THR A 65 5.56 17.47 14.95
CA THR A 65 5.98 16.84 13.68
C THR A 65 6.75 17.85 12.82
N PRO A 66 7.88 18.39 13.32
CA PRO A 66 8.59 19.47 12.65
C PRO A 66 9.01 19.18 11.20
N HIS A 67 9.30 17.92 10.86
CA HIS A 67 9.71 17.56 9.50
C HIS A 67 8.53 17.49 8.53
N LEU A 68 7.39 16.91 8.94
CA LEU A 68 6.15 16.96 8.19
C LEU A 68 5.62 18.41 8.07
N ASP A 69 5.68 19.20 9.15
CA ASP A 69 5.28 20.61 9.14
C ASP A 69 6.15 21.42 8.16
N GLN A 70 7.46 21.15 8.13
CA GLN A 70 8.36 21.76 7.15
C GLN A 70 8.07 21.29 5.72
N MET A 71 7.75 20.01 5.52
CA MET A 71 7.37 19.48 4.20
C MET A 71 6.06 20.11 3.72
N ALA A 72 5.09 20.36 4.59
CA ALA A 72 3.88 21.11 4.27
C ALA A 72 4.17 22.57 3.91
N ALA A 73 5.01 23.25 4.69
CA ALA A 73 5.36 24.65 4.46
C ALA A 73 6.15 24.89 3.16
N LYS A 74 6.96 23.90 2.72
CA LYS A 74 7.83 24.01 1.53
C LYS A 74 7.36 23.21 0.33
N GLY A 75 6.38 22.33 0.51
CA GLY A 75 5.84 21.47 -0.53
C GLY A 75 4.42 21.85 -0.89
N VAL A 76 3.66 20.84 -1.29
CA VAL A 76 2.25 20.90 -1.66
C VAL A 76 1.43 20.08 -0.68
N GLU A 77 0.36 20.66 -0.15
CA GLU A 77 -0.67 19.98 0.63
C GLU A 77 -1.96 19.84 -0.20
N LEU A 78 -2.47 18.62 -0.33
CA LEU A 78 -3.83 18.37 -0.80
C LEU A 78 -4.73 18.16 0.42
N SER A 79 -5.33 19.25 0.90
CA SER A 79 -6.07 19.27 2.17
C SER A 79 -7.32 18.39 2.15
N ARG A 80 -7.87 18.08 0.96
CA ARG A 80 -9.01 17.17 0.73
C ARG A 80 -8.59 15.94 -0.07
N PHE A 81 -7.55 15.27 0.43
CA PHE A 81 -7.10 13.97 -0.07
C PHE A 81 -7.75 12.81 0.69
N TYR A 82 -8.20 11.81 -0.05
CA TYR A 82 -9.01 10.72 0.49
C TYR A 82 -8.42 9.32 0.20
N CYS A 83 -8.38 8.50 1.24
CA CYS A 83 -8.03 7.09 1.20
C CYS A 83 -9.24 6.22 1.55
N SER A 84 -9.15 4.92 1.25
CA SER A 84 -10.14 3.97 1.75
C SER A 84 -10.10 3.93 3.29
N PRO A 85 -11.20 3.58 3.97
CA PRO A 85 -11.28 3.69 5.44
C PRO A 85 -10.48 2.61 6.19
N VAL A 86 -9.79 1.70 5.48
CA VAL A 86 -8.94 0.65 6.02
C VAL A 86 -7.78 0.32 5.06
N CYS A 87 -6.71 -0.25 5.63
CA CYS A 87 -5.40 -0.48 5.01
C CYS A 87 -5.37 -1.18 3.64
N ALA A 88 -5.70 -2.48 3.53
CA ALA A 88 -5.53 -3.24 2.28
C ALA A 88 -6.27 -2.60 1.06
N PRO A 89 -7.55 -2.18 1.17
CA PRO A 89 -8.23 -1.36 0.16
C PRO A 89 -7.47 -0.11 -0.29
N THR A 90 -6.89 0.67 0.63
CA THR A 90 -6.07 1.83 0.26
C THR A 90 -4.83 1.40 -0.51
N ARG A 91 -4.13 0.38 -0.03
CA ARG A 91 -2.88 -0.10 -0.65
C ARG A 91 -3.11 -0.62 -2.06
N ALA A 92 -4.18 -1.39 -2.26
CA ALA A 92 -4.54 -1.94 -3.56
C ALA A 92 -4.83 -0.82 -4.57
N SER A 93 -5.63 0.16 -4.15
CA SER A 93 -6.00 1.28 -5.02
C SER A 93 -4.84 2.23 -5.29
N LEU A 94 -3.95 2.42 -4.31
CA LEU A 94 -2.73 3.22 -4.45
C LEU A 94 -1.76 2.59 -5.45
N MET A 95 -1.57 1.27 -5.39
CA MET A 95 -0.65 0.56 -6.27
C MET A 95 -1.17 0.46 -7.71
N THR A 96 -2.50 0.37 -7.91
CA THR A 96 -3.09 0.08 -9.22
C THR A 96 -3.76 1.27 -9.89
N GLY A 97 -3.97 2.39 -9.19
CA GLY A 97 -4.74 3.53 -9.70
C GLY A 97 -6.22 3.21 -9.99
N ARG A 98 -6.71 2.08 -9.47
CA ARG A 98 -8.05 1.54 -9.67
C ARG A 98 -8.74 1.38 -8.33
N TYR A 99 -10.06 1.43 -8.29
CA TYR A 99 -10.77 1.12 -7.05
C TYR A 99 -10.51 -0.32 -6.61
N TYR A 100 -10.22 -0.51 -5.32
CA TYR A 100 -9.80 -1.80 -4.75
C TYR A 100 -10.73 -2.97 -5.09
N TYR A 101 -12.04 -2.76 -5.24
CA TYR A 101 -12.97 -3.80 -5.66
C TYR A 101 -12.69 -4.36 -7.06
N ARG A 102 -12.08 -3.58 -7.97
CA ARG A 102 -11.62 -4.09 -9.26
C ARG A 102 -10.42 -5.01 -9.15
N THR A 103 -9.64 -4.86 -8.08
CA THR A 103 -8.38 -5.58 -7.83
C THR A 103 -8.58 -6.92 -7.12
N GLY A 104 -9.80 -7.23 -6.68
CA GLY A 104 -10.17 -8.39 -5.86
C GLY A 104 -9.96 -8.22 -4.35
N VAL A 105 -9.28 -7.17 -3.92
CA VAL A 105 -9.30 -6.83 -2.49
C VAL A 105 -10.72 -6.44 -2.09
N ILE A 106 -11.22 -7.03 -1.00
CA ILE A 106 -12.56 -6.78 -0.44
C ILE A 106 -12.55 -6.72 1.10
N HIS A 107 -11.43 -7.08 1.72
CA HIS A 107 -11.26 -7.20 3.16
C HIS A 107 -9.79 -6.92 3.56
N THR A 108 -9.50 -6.97 4.87
CA THR A 108 -8.13 -6.74 5.40
C THR A 108 -7.46 -8.00 5.92
N SER A 109 -8.07 -9.17 5.77
CA SER A 109 -7.64 -10.49 6.24
C SER A 109 -8.67 -11.53 5.80
N ARG A 110 -8.68 -12.74 6.35
CA ARG A 110 -9.73 -13.76 6.09
C ARG A 110 -9.94 -14.01 4.59
N GLY A 111 -8.83 -14.01 3.86
CA GLY A 111 -8.78 -14.24 2.43
C GLY A 111 -9.20 -13.07 1.54
N GLY A 112 -9.79 -12.00 2.08
CA GLY A 112 -10.21 -10.85 1.25
C GLY A 112 -9.15 -9.76 1.05
N ALA A 113 -7.95 -9.90 1.61
CA ALA A 113 -6.81 -8.99 1.37
C ALA A 113 -5.91 -9.43 0.19
N LYS A 114 -6.38 -10.39 -0.61
CA LYS A 114 -5.65 -10.95 -1.76
C LYS A 114 -5.98 -10.16 -3.02
N MET A 115 -5.00 -9.44 -3.55
CA MET A 115 -5.11 -8.78 -4.86
C MET A 115 -5.00 -9.82 -5.97
N HIS A 116 -5.65 -9.65 -7.13
CA HIS A 116 -5.36 -10.54 -8.27
C HIS A 116 -3.93 -10.31 -8.76
N GLY A 117 -3.21 -11.39 -9.06
CA GLY A 117 -1.84 -11.29 -9.56
C GLY A 117 -1.68 -10.77 -10.99
N ASP A 118 -2.80 -10.58 -11.71
CA ASP A 118 -2.83 -9.99 -13.04
C ASP A 118 -3.13 -8.47 -13.02
N GLU A 119 -3.35 -7.88 -11.83
CA GLU A 119 -3.39 -6.42 -11.71
C GLU A 119 -1.98 -5.86 -11.89
N VAL A 120 -1.88 -4.78 -12.65
CA VAL A 120 -0.60 -4.13 -12.93
C VAL A 120 -0.36 -3.02 -11.91
N THR A 121 0.73 -3.13 -11.17
CA THR A 121 1.11 -2.18 -10.14
C THR A 121 1.98 -1.04 -10.68
N MET A 122 2.02 0.05 -9.92
CA MET A 122 2.97 1.15 -10.08
C MET A 122 4.42 0.68 -10.16
N ALA A 123 4.79 -0.31 -9.35
CA ALA A 123 6.15 -0.84 -9.32
C ALA A 123 6.48 -1.54 -10.64
N GLU A 124 5.57 -2.33 -11.20
CA GLU A 124 5.75 -2.96 -12.51
C GLU A 124 5.88 -1.91 -13.62
N LEU A 125 4.99 -0.93 -13.67
CA LEU A 125 5.02 0.14 -14.68
C LEU A 125 6.32 0.94 -14.63
N LEU A 126 6.78 1.32 -13.43
CA LEU A 126 8.03 2.05 -13.26
C LEU A 126 9.25 1.17 -13.57
N LYS A 127 9.23 -0.10 -13.15
CA LYS A 127 10.30 -1.06 -13.47
C LYS A 127 10.44 -1.24 -14.97
N ASP A 128 9.32 -1.42 -15.69
CA ASP A 128 9.30 -1.53 -17.15
C ASP A 128 9.79 -0.23 -17.82
N ALA A 129 9.59 0.93 -17.18
CA ALA A 129 10.14 2.21 -17.61
C ALA A 129 11.63 2.41 -17.26
N GLY A 130 12.27 1.41 -16.64
CA GLY A 130 13.68 1.38 -16.31
C GLY A 130 14.04 1.80 -14.89
N TYR A 131 13.06 1.99 -14.00
CA TYR A 131 13.31 2.31 -12.59
C TYR A 131 13.82 1.11 -11.81
N LYS A 132 14.63 1.38 -10.79
CA LYS A 132 14.95 0.44 -9.72
C LYS A 132 13.89 0.49 -8.62
N THR A 133 13.31 -0.64 -8.26
CA THR A 133 12.12 -0.66 -7.38
C THR A 133 12.40 -1.33 -6.02
N GLY A 134 12.09 -0.61 -4.95
CA GLY A 134 12.27 -1.09 -3.57
C GLY A 134 11.02 -0.88 -2.70
N ILE A 135 10.68 -1.87 -1.87
CA ILE A 135 9.63 -1.76 -0.85
C ILE A 135 10.18 -2.07 0.55
N PHE A 136 9.87 -1.22 1.52
CA PHE A 136 10.34 -1.37 2.90
C PHE A 136 9.18 -1.12 3.89
N GLY A 137 8.58 -2.17 4.45
CA GLY A 137 7.46 -2.04 5.40
C GLY A 137 6.31 -3.00 5.15
N LYS A 138 5.08 -2.49 5.22
CA LYS A 138 3.84 -3.25 5.07
C LYS A 138 3.38 -3.39 3.63
N TRP A 139 3.26 -4.62 3.15
CA TRP A 139 2.67 -4.92 1.84
C TRP A 139 1.14 -5.04 1.90
N HIS A 140 0.64 -6.11 2.53
CA HIS A 140 -0.77 -6.38 2.81
C HIS A 140 -1.69 -6.50 1.58
N LEU A 141 -1.17 -7.04 0.47
CA LEU A 141 -1.93 -7.33 -0.76
C LEU A 141 -1.89 -8.81 -1.19
N GLY A 142 -1.47 -9.68 -0.27
CA GLY A 142 -1.30 -11.13 -0.47
C GLY A 142 0.11 -11.55 -0.08
N ASP A 143 0.21 -12.64 0.69
CA ASP A 143 1.50 -13.13 1.22
C ASP A 143 2.09 -14.30 0.41
N ASN A 144 1.37 -14.78 -0.61
CA ASN A 144 1.74 -15.90 -1.48
C ASN A 144 1.80 -15.49 -2.95
N PHE A 145 2.48 -16.30 -3.75
CA PHE A 145 2.48 -16.18 -5.20
C PHE A 145 1.04 -16.25 -5.75
N PRO A 146 0.68 -15.41 -6.74
CA PRO A 146 1.49 -14.41 -7.48
C PRO A 146 1.43 -12.97 -6.93
N MET A 147 1.14 -12.79 -5.64
CA MET A 147 0.79 -11.48 -5.07
C MET A 147 1.90 -10.85 -4.22
N ARG A 148 3.04 -11.52 -4.02
CA ARG A 148 4.12 -11.01 -3.15
C ARG A 148 4.77 -9.78 -3.81
N PRO A 149 5.47 -8.91 -3.07
CA PRO A 149 6.07 -7.72 -3.69
C PRO A 149 7.01 -8.04 -4.86
N GLN A 150 7.80 -9.11 -4.76
CA GLN A 150 8.69 -9.55 -5.85
C GLN A 150 7.96 -10.08 -7.09
N ASP A 151 6.71 -10.50 -6.93
CA ASP A 151 5.84 -10.90 -8.05
C ASP A 151 5.14 -9.67 -8.67
N GLN A 152 5.12 -8.55 -7.93
CA GLN A 152 4.37 -7.33 -8.23
C GLN A 152 5.32 -6.14 -8.43
N GLY A 153 6.42 -6.40 -9.17
CA GLY A 153 7.31 -5.35 -9.68
C GLY A 153 8.43 -4.86 -8.77
N PHE A 154 8.49 -5.27 -7.50
CA PHE A 154 9.58 -4.84 -6.60
C PHE A 154 10.82 -5.74 -6.75
N GLU A 155 11.97 -5.15 -7.11
CA GLU A 155 13.25 -5.86 -7.20
C GLU A 155 13.88 -6.12 -5.82
N GLU A 156 13.68 -5.19 -4.87
CA GLU A 156 14.10 -5.35 -3.48
C GLU A 156 12.93 -5.18 -2.52
N SER A 157 12.85 -6.06 -1.52
CA SER A 157 11.83 -6.01 -0.48
C SER A 157 12.43 -6.27 0.90
N LEU A 158 11.96 -5.53 1.90
CA LEU A 158 12.08 -5.86 3.31
C LEU A 158 10.74 -5.57 3.98
N ILE A 159 9.94 -6.61 4.19
CA ILE A 159 8.55 -6.46 4.62
C ILE A 159 8.22 -7.33 5.83
N HIS A 160 7.08 -7.07 6.46
CA HIS A 160 6.40 -8.09 7.27
C HIS A 160 5.16 -8.59 6.50
N LYS A 161 4.71 -9.81 6.81
CA LYS A 161 3.48 -10.40 6.26
C LYS A 161 2.24 -9.90 6.99
N SER A 162 1.07 -10.16 6.42
CA SER A 162 -0.23 -9.80 7.00
C SER A 162 -0.44 -8.29 7.20
N GLY A 163 -1.48 -7.93 7.96
CA GLY A 163 -1.93 -6.56 8.14
C GLY A 163 -1.24 -5.77 9.25
N GLY A 164 -0.43 -6.41 10.09
CA GLY A 164 0.22 -5.73 11.20
C GLY A 164 1.36 -6.57 11.78
N ILE A 165 2.33 -5.88 12.38
CA ILE A 165 3.44 -6.54 13.07
C ILE A 165 2.87 -7.37 14.23
N GLY A 166 3.28 -8.64 14.30
CA GLY A 166 2.82 -9.59 15.33
C GLY A 166 1.48 -10.29 15.01
N GLN A 167 0.87 -10.03 13.85
CA GLN A 167 -0.26 -10.82 13.34
C GLN A 167 0.23 -12.09 12.65
N SER A 168 -0.59 -13.15 12.64
CA SER A 168 -0.28 -14.36 11.88
C SER A 168 -0.14 -14.03 10.37
N PRO A 169 0.83 -14.63 9.67
CA PRO A 169 1.70 -15.73 10.14
C PRO A 169 2.97 -15.29 10.90
N ASP A 170 3.22 -13.99 11.03
CA ASP A 170 4.46 -13.44 11.60
C ASP A 170 4.48 -13.39 13.15
N LYS A 171 3.62 -14.15 13.83
CA LYS A 171 3.59 -14.21 15.29
C LYS A 171 4.69 -15.17 15.82
N PRO A 172 5.40 -14.87 16.93
CA PRO A 172 5.31 -13.68 17.77
C PRO A 172 6.34 -12.61 17.38
N ASN A 173 5.96 -11.67 16.51
CA ASN A 173 6.73 -10.45 16.26
C ASN A 173 6.27 -9.27 17.13
N SER A 174 7.20 -8.33 17.35
CA SER A 174 6.95 -7.02 17.95
C SER A 174 7.57 -5.93 17.07
N TYR A 175 7.33 -4.66 17.39
CA TYR A 175 8.00 -3.55 16.71
C TYR A 175 9.51 -3.50 16.95
N PHE A 176 10.03 -4.29 17.89
CA PHE A 176 11.45 -4.37 18.21
C PHE A 176 12.02 -5.73 17.86
N ASN A 177 13.19 -5.74 17.20
CA ASN A 177 13.96 -6.93 16.91
C ASN A 177 13.17 -8.04 16.19
N SER A 178 12.35 -7.63 15.21
CA SER A 178 11.37 -8.46 14.51
C SER A 178 12.01 -9.47 13.55
N TRP A 179 11.28 -10.54 13.21
CA TRP A 179 11.56 -11.34 12.03
C TRP A 179 10.85 -10.75 10.82
N LEU A 180 11.60 -10.31 9.82
CA LEU A 180 11.09 -9.69 8.59
C LEU A 180 11.45 -10.54 7.38
N TRP A 181 10.81 -10.30 6.26
CA TRP A 181 11.01 -11.02 5.00
C TRP A 181 11.77 -10.14 4.02
N LYS A 182 13.01 -10.54 3.70
CA LYS A 182 13.84 -9.91 2.67
C LYS A 182 13.85 -10.76 1.42
N ASN A 183 13.31 -10.24 0.32
CA ASN A 183 13.23 -10.95 -0.97
C ASN A 183 12.69 -12.38 -0.82
N GLY A 184 11.60 -12.52 -0.06
CA GLY A 184 10.95 -13.82 0.20
C GLY A 184 11.63 -14.69 1.27
N THR A 185 12.76 -14.28 1.84
CA THR A 185 13.47 -15.04 2.89
C THR A 185 13.33 -14.36 4.24
N GLN A 186 12.97 -15.12 5.28
CA GLN A 186 12.84 -14.58 6.62
C GLN A 186 14.21 -14.32 7.27
N GLN A 187 14.38 -13.16 7.89
CA GLN A 187 15.58 -12.75 8.59
C GLN A 187 15.24 -11.97 9.86
N LYS A 188 16.02 -12.18 10.92
CA LYS A 188 15.91 -11.38 12.14
C LYS A 188 16.60 -10.04 11.94
N VAL A 189 15.89 -8.96 12.24
CA VAL A 189 16.47 -7.60 12.26
C VAL A 189 16.64 -7.13 13.69
N VAL A 190 17.54 -6.17 13.91
CA VAL A 190 17.77 -5.53 15.21
C VAL A 190 17.36 -4.07 15.12
N GLY A 191 16.63 -3.59 16.14
CA GLY A 191 16.13 -2.21 16.21
C GLY A 191 14.61 -2.11 16.11
N TYR A 192 14.13 -0.87 16.03
CA TYR A 192 12.71 -0.54 15.88
C TYR A 192 12.31 -0.60 14.41
N CYS A 193 11.19 -1.27 14.07
CA CYS A 193 10.81 -1.53 12.68
C CYS A 193 10.76 -0.27 11.80
N THR A 194 10.23 0.85 12.29
CA THR A 194 10.21 2.11 11.53
C THR A 194 11.64 2.58 11.19
N ASP A 195 12.56 2.56 12.15
CA ASP A 195 13.97 2.92 11.92
C ASP A 195 14.62 1.96 10.91
N VAL A 196 14.34 0.66 11.03
CA VAL A 196 14.86 -0.38 10.13
C VAL A 196 14.38 -0.17 8.70
N PHE A 197 13.09 0.11 8.48
CA PHE A 197 12.54 0.33 7.13
C PHE A 197 13.11 1.60 6.48
N PHE A 198 13.20 2.71 7.21
CA PHE A 198 13.82 3.93 6.69
C PHE A 198 15.31 3.75 6.40
N LYS A 199 16.03 3.03 7.27
CA LYS A 199 17.44 2.70 7.01
C LYS A 199 17.58 1.85 5.75
N ALA A 200 16.77 0.82 5.59
CA ALA A 200 16.81 -0.05 4.41
C ALA A 200 16.51 0.73 3.12
N ALA A 201 15.55 1.66 3.15
CA ALA A 201 15.27 2.56 2.05
C ALA A 201 16.47 3.47 1.72
N ILE A 202 17.11 4.08 2.73
CA ILE A 202 18.31 4.90 2.54
C ILE A 202 19.47 4.05 1.99
N ASP A 203 19.69 2.84 2.50
CA ASP A 203 20.73 1.94 2.03
C ASP A 203 20.50 1.53 0.57
N PHE A 204 19.24 1.32 0.17
CA PHE A 204 18.86 1.06 -1.23
C PHE A 204 19.15 2.27 -2.11
N ILE A 205 18.70 3.46 -1.72
CA ILE A 205 19.00 4.70 -2.44
C ILE A 205 20.51 4.90 -2.57
N ASP A 206 21.29 4.61 -1.53
CA ASP A 206 22.74 4.77 -1.55
C ASP A 206 23.45 3.90 -2.59
N ARG A 207 22.94 2.68 -2.81
CA ARG A 207 23.43 1.79 -3.86
C ARG A 207 23.03 2.28 -5.26
N GLU A 208 21.77 2.72 -5.42
CA GLU A 208 21.24 3.07 -6.74
C GLU A 208 21.60 4.50 -7.19
N LYS A 209 21.97 5.42 -6.27
CA LYS A 209 22.18 6.86 -6.58
C LYS A 209 23.25 7.16 -7.64
N THR A 210 24.19 6.25 -7.86
CA THR A 210 25.28 6.42 -8.83
C THR A 210 24.96 5.78 -10.18
N GLY A 211 23.88 5.00 -10.27
CA GLY A 211 23.46 4.35 -11.49
C GLY A 211 22.81 5.33 -12.48
N PRO A 212 22.75 4.97 -13.78
CA PRO A 212 22.06 5.77 -14.79
C PRO A 212 20.52 5.67 -14.70
N LYS A 213 20.00 4.79 -13.85
CA LYS A 213 18.57 4.50 -13.71
C LYS A 213 18.00 5.25 -12.51
N PRO A 214 16.82 5.88 -12.62
CA PRO A 214 16.13 6.43 -11.46
C PRO A 214 15.61 5.31 -10.55
N PHE A 215 15.25 5.64 -9.32
CA PHE A 215 14.66 4.69 -8.37
C PHE A 215 13.24 5.05 -7.95
N PHE A 216 12.47 4.03 -7.61
CA PHE A 216 11.18 4.10 -6.96
C PHE A 216 11.24 3.36 -5.63
N VAL A 217 11.03 4.10 -4.54
CA VAL A 217 10.94 3.55 -3.19
C VAL A 217 9.51 3.70 -2.69
N TYR A 218 8.89 2.57 -2.35
CA TYR A 218 7.68 2.54 -1.56
C TYR A 218 8.04 2.23 -0.10
N LEU A 219 7.75 3.17 0.81
CA LEU A 219 8.06 3.10 2.23
C LEU A 219 6.77 3.08 3.08
N PRO A 220 6.01 1.96 3.05
CA PRO A 220 4.77 1.82 3.80
C PRO A 220 5.03 1.44 5.26
N THR A 221 5.34 2.41 6.11
CA THR A 221 5.60 2.16 7.52
C THR A 221 4.35 1.66 8.24
N ASN A 222 4.53 0.72 9.17
CA ASN A 222 3.45 0.26 10.06
C ASN A 222 3.03 1.28 11.12
N ALA A 223 3.87 2.25 11.44
CA ALA A 223 3.54 3.22 12.47
C ALA A 223 2.44 4.20 11.99
N PRO A 224 1.53 4.62 12.89
CA PRO A 224 1.36 4.23 14.31
C PRO A 224 0.37 3.05 14.59
N HIS A 225 0.18 2.11 13.68
CA HIS A 225 -0.74 0.96 13.88
C HIS A 225 -0.37 0.12 15.11
N THR A 226 -1.37 -0.48 15.75
CA THR A 226 -1.16 -1.44 16.86
C THR A 226 -0.24 -2.63 16.51
N PRO A 227 0.47 -3.23 17.48
CA PRO A 227 0.55 -2.86 18.90
C PRO A 227 1.27 -1.52 19.13
N LEU A 228 0.86 -0.77 20.16
CA LEU A 228 1.38 0.58 20.43
C LEU A 228 2.72 0.51 21.18
N GLU A 229 3.77 0.23 20.42
CA GLU A 229 5.12 0.01 20.92
C GLU A 229 6.06 1.07 20.35
N VAL A 230 6.74 1.80 21.24
CA VAL A 230 7.79 2.78 20.89
C VAL A 230 8.65 3.05 22.13
N SER A 231 9.89 3.49 21.91
CA SER A 231 10.81 3.80 23.02
C SER A 231 10.18 4.79 24.01
N PRO A 232 10.36 4.60 25.34
CA PRO A 232 9.85 5.52 26.34
C PRO A 232 10.27 6.98 26.16
N SER A 233 11.42 7.25 25.53
CA SER A 233 11.87 8.62 25.22
C SER A 233 10.91 9.37 24.30
N TYR A 234 10.22 8.67 23.39
CA TYR A 234 9.29 9.27 22.43
C TYR A 234 7.91 9.55 23.02
N TRP A 235 7.40 8.70 23.90
CA TRP A 235 6.01 8.82 24.36
C TRP A 235 5.83 9.39 25.77
N ARG A 236 6.82 9.23 26.67
CA ARG A 236 6.76 9.81 28.03
C ARG A 236 6.63 11.34 28.05
N PRO A 237 7.24 12.11 27.13
CA PRO A 237 7.01 13.56 27.09
C PRO A 237 5.53 13.92 26.90
N TYR A 238 4.82 13.22 26.00
CA TYR A 238 3.39 13.40 25.78
C TYR A 238 2.55 13.00 26.99
N GLN A 239 2.93 11.93 27.67
CA GLN A 239 2.28 11.53 28.92
C GLN A 239 2.47 12.58 30.04
N LYS A 240 3.69 13.10 30.19
CA LYS A 240 4.00 14.18 31.15
C LYS A 240 3.24 15.47 30.85
N ALA A 241 2.90 15.72 29.57
CA ALA A 241 2.06 16.82 29.14
C ALA A 241 0.54 16.58 29.36
N GLY A 242 0.16 15.48 30.02
CA GLY A 242 -1.24 15.20 30.42
C GLY A 242 -2.02 14.33 29.44
N LEU A 243 -1.40 13.78 28.40
CA LEU A 243 -2.09 12.86 27.48
C LEU A 243 -2.18 11.45 28.08
N ASN A 244 -3.31 10.77 27.82
CA ASN A 244 -3.46 9.36 28.18
C ASN A 244 -2.41 8.51 27.46
N GLU A 245 -2.04 7.38 28.07
CA GLU A 245 -0.96 6.52 27.58
C GLU A 245 -1.14 6.05 26.13
N THR A 246 -2.37 5.70 25.73
CA THR A 246 -2.67 5.28 24.35
C THR A 246 -2.34 6.39 23.35
N THR A 247 -2.81 7.61 23.60
CA THR A 247 -2.54 8.77 22.74
C THR A 247 -1.06 9.15 22.78
N ALA A 248 -0.44 9.13 23.96
CA ALA A 248 0.97 9.42 24.13
C ALA A 248 1.86 8.45 23.33
N LYS A 249 1.56 7.15 23.36
CA LYS A 249 2.28 6.13 22.59
C LYS A 249 2.11 6.31 21.08
N VAL A 250 0.87 6.53 20.61
CA VAL A 250 0.61 6.86 19.19
C VAL A 250 1.43 8.08 18.76
N TYR A 251 1.40 9.16 19.53
CA TYR A 251 2.17 10.37 19.24
C TYR A 251 3.68 10.14 19.29
N GLY A 252 4.16 9.28 20.20
CA GLY A 252 5.55 8.83 20.21
C GLY A 252 5.95 8.08 18.95
N MET A 253 5.10 7.18 18.44
CA MET A 253 5.33 6.46 17.17
C MET A 253 5.38 7.43 15.98
N ILE A 254 4.47 8.39 15.91
CA ILE A 254 4.46 9.42 14.86
C ILE A 254 5.70 10.32 14.96
N SER A 255 6.14 10.68 16.17
CA SER A 255 7.35 11.48 16.37
C SER A 255 8.61 10.74 15.88
N ASN A 256 8.70 9.43 16.14
CA ASN A 256 9.79 8.62 15.58
C ASN A 256 9.73 8.53 14.05
N LEU A 257 8.52 8.42 13.46
CA LEU A 257 8.36 8.48 12.01
C LEU A 257 8.85 9.82 11.46
N ASP A 258 8.44 10.94 12.07
CA ASP A 258 8.84 12.29 11.69
C ASP A 258 10.36 12.49 11.76
N ASP A 259 11.01 12.01 12.82
CA ASP A 259 12.48 12.01 12.94
C ASP A 259 13.16 11.25 11.79
N ASN A 260 12.60 10.09 11.39
CA ASN A 260 13.14 9.31 10.28
C ASN A 260 12.90 9.97 8.92
N LEU A 261 11.76 10.66 8.73
CA LEU A 261 11.56 11.53 7.59
C LEU A 261 12.64 12.63 7.55
N GLY A 262 12.94 13.25 8.70
CA GLY A 262 14.03 14.21 8.83
C GLY A 262 15.38 13.65 8.39
N LYS A 263 15.73 12.44 8.83
CA LYS A 263 16.97 11.73 8.43
C LYS A 263 17.01 11.44 6.93
N LEU A 264 15.88 11.02 6.34
CA LEU A 264 15.76 10.76 4.90
C LEU A 264 15.94 12.05 4.09
N ILE A 265 15.22 13.12 4.43
CA ILE A 265 15.36 14.41 3.74
C ILE A 265 16.78 14.96 3.88
N ALA A 266 17.39 14.85 5.07
CA ALA A 266 18.78 15.21 5.27
C ALA A 266 19.74 14.35 4.43
N TYR A 267 19.40 13.08 4.17
CA TYR A 267 20.17 12.20 3.28
C TYR A 267 20.09 12.65 1.83
N LEU A 268 18.88 12.92 1.34
CA LEU A 268 18.69 13.41 -0.02
C LEU A 268 19.41 14.74 -0.25
N LYS A 269 19.44 15.65 0.74
CA LYS A 269 20.21 16.90 0.67
C LYS A 269 21.71 16.67 0.55
N ARG A 270 22.30 15.92 1.50
CA ARG A 270 23.77 15.68 1.52
C ARG A 270 24.26 14.85 0.33
N SER A 271 23.37 14.05 -0.27
CA SER A 271 23.65 13.25 -1.46
C SER A 271 23.28 13.96 -2.77
N HIS A 272 22.85 15.24 -2.73
CA HIS A 272 22.43 16.02 -3.90
C HIS A 272 21.28 15.38 -4.73
N LEU A 273 20.41 14.61 -4.07
CA LEU A 273 19.26 13.94 -4.68
C LEU A 273 17.94 14.68 -4.46
N LEU A 274 17.88 15.62 -3.52
CA LEU A 274 16.59 16.23 -3.11
C LEU A 274 15.88 16.91 -4.29
N ASP A 275 16.59 17.66 -5.12
CA ASP A 275 16.00 18.45 -6.22
C ASP A 275 15.62 17.58 -7.44
N THR A 276 16.04 16.31 -7.44
CA THR A 276 15.76 15.31 -8.48
C THR A 276 14.82 14.20 -8.00
N THR A 277 14.27 14.33 -6.78
CA THR A 277 13.42 13.31 -6.16
C THR A 277 12.05 13.89 -5.80
N ILE A 278 10.99 13.26 -6.29
CA ILE A 278 9.63 13.47 -5.80
C ILE A 278 9.48 12.70 -4.48
N VAL A 279 9.12 13.38 -3.40
CA VAL A 279 8.78 12.76 -2.12
C VAL A 279 7.31 12.98 -1.83
N LEU A 280 6.57 11.89 -1.66
CA LEU A 280 5.16 11.89 -1.27
C LEU A 280 5.01 11.32 0.14
N PHE A 281 4.15 11.93 0.96
CA PHE A 281 3.72 11.41 2.26
C PHE A 281 2.20 11.33 2.30
N ILE A 282 1.67 10.15 2.63
CA ILE A 282 0.23 9.86 2.63
C ILE A 282 -0.15 9.06 3.89
N GLY A 283 -1.28 9.37 4.51
CA GLY A 283 -1.92 8.48 5.50
C GLY A 283 -2.80 7.41 4.84
N ASP A 284 -2.79 6.15 5.30
CA ASP A 284 -3.55 5.08 4.63
C ASP A 284 -5.05 5.04 4.97
N ASN A 285 -5.44 5.52 6.15
CA ASN A 285 -6.81 5.70 6.59
C ASN A 285 -6.87 6.59 7.85
N GLY A 286 -8.07 6.89 8.34
CA GLY A 286 -8.28 7.61 9.60
C GLY A 286 -7.68 6.91 10.84
N PRO A 287 -7.68 7.58 12.01
CA PRO A 287 -7.03 7.06 13.20
C PRO A 287 -7.76 5.84 13.78
N GLN A 288 -7.05 4.84 14.31
CA GLN A 288 -7.70 3.69 14.95
C GLN A 288 -8.24 4.03 16.36
N GLN A 289 -7.45 4.71 17.19
CA GLN A 289 -7.82 5.10 18.57
C GLN A 289 -8.38 6.52 18.61
N LYS A 290 -9.24 6.82 19.59
CA LYS A 290 -9.80 8.16 19.78
C LYS A 290 -8.71 9.14 20.23
N ARG A 291 -8.52 10.22 19.48
CA ARG A 291 -7.58 11.33 19.75
C ARG A 291 -8.00 12.57 18.93
N PHE A 292 -7.20 13.62 18.93
CA PHE A 292 -7.48 14.82 18.14
C PHE A 292 -7.57 14.47 16.65
N ASN A 293 -8.69 14.83 16.01
CA ASN A 293 -8.97 14.53 14.60
C ASN A 293 -9.39 15.78 13.81
N ALA A 294 -8.87 16.95 14.19
CA ALA A 294 -9.16 18.25 13.55
C ALA A 294 -10.67 18.55 13.35
N GLY A 295 -11.52 18.11 14.29
CA GLY A 295 -12.97 18.32 14.24
C GLY A 295 -13.74 17.41 13.27
N LEU A 296 -13.07 16.46 12.59
CA LEU A 296 -13.69 15.51 11.68
C LEU A 296 -14.42 14.38 12.42
N ARG A 297 -15.54 13.92 11.86
CA ARG A 297 -16.35 12.83 12.42
C ARG A 297 -15.85 11.47 11.97
N GLY A 298 -16.00 10.47 12.83
CA GLY A 298 -15.55 9.10 12.52
C GLY A 298 -14.05 8.92 12.65
N ARG A 299 -13.60 7.70 12.32
CA ARG A 299 -12.23 7.20 12.50
C ARG A 299 -12.02 5.99 11.57
N LYS A 300 -10.89 5.28 11.68
CA LYS A 300 -10.65 4.02 10.93
C LYS A 300 -11.92 3.15 10.89
N SER A 301 -12.17 2.57 9.72
CA SER A 301 -13.33 1.73 9.43
C SER A 301 -14.66 2.46 9.32
N SER A 302 -14.67 3.79 9.26
CA SER A 302 -15.86 4.61 8.97
C SER A 302 -15.66 5.40 7.67
N THR A 303 -16.75 5.63 6.93
CA THR A 303 -16.74 6.49 5.73
C THR A 303 -17.05 7.97 6.00
N TYR A 304 -17.23 8.37 7.25
CA TYR A 304 -17.20 9.78 7.66
C TYR A 304 -15.81 10.40 7.41
N GLU A 305 -15.70 11.73 7.34
CA GLU A 305 -14.48 12.45 6.93
C GLU A 305 -13.26 11.99 7.74
N GLY A 306 -13.41 11.80 9.03
CA GLY A 306 -12.34 11.38 9.93
C GLY A 306 -11.84 9.94 9.71
N GLY A 307 -12.53 9.13 8.90
CA GLY A 307 -12.10 7.79 8.52
C GLY A 307 -11.44 7.69 7.14
N ILE A 308 -11.74 8.61 6.23
CA ILE A 308 -11.27 8.57 4.83
C ILE A 308 -10.40 9.77 4.42
N ARG A 309 -10.56 10.93 5.04
CA ARG A 309 -9.71 12.11 4.78
C ARG A 309 -8.41 11.95 5.56
N VAL A 310 -7.28 12.06 4.89
CA VAL A 310 -5.96 11.76 5.43
C VAL A 310 -4.95 12.86 5.08
N PRO A 311 -3.82 12.98 5.80
CA PRO A 311 -2.75 13.89 5.39
C PRO A 311 -2.17 13.48 4.04
N PHE A 312 -1.94 14.46 3.16
CA PHE A 312 -1.20 14.30 1.91
C PHE A 312 -0.23 15.45 1.76
N LEU A 313 1.05 15.13 1.55
CA LEU A 313 2.10 16.09 1.22
C LEU A 313 2.89 15.60 0.01
N ALA A 314 3.29 16.53 -0.85
CA ALA A 314 4.19 16.27 -1.98
C ALA A 314 5.31 17.32 -2.01
N SER A 315 6.54 16.88 -2.27
CA SER A 315 7.70 17.75 -2.38
C SER A 315 8.50 17.40 -3.63
N TRP A 316 8.81 18.41 -4.43
CA TRP A 316 9.78 18.35 -5.52
C TRP A 316 10.38 19.76 -5.69
N PRO A 317 11.45 20.09 -4.94
CA PRO A 317 11.99 21.44 -4.89
C PRO A 317 12.33 22.00 -6.27
N GLY A 318 11.99 23.28 -6.50
CA GLY A 318 12.17 23.95 -7.79
C GLY A 318 11.20 23.50 -8.90
N ARG A 319 10.28 22.55 -8.63
CA ARG A 319 9.28 22.05 -9.58
C ARG A 319 7.85 22.21 -9.09
N PHE A 320 7.57 21.78 -7.86
CA PHE A 320 6.29 22.06 -7.22
C PHE A 320 6.28 23.45 -6.60
N GLN A 321 5.11 24.09 -6.57
CA GLN A 321 4.97 25.39 -5.93
C GLN A 321 5.10 25.25 -4.41
N GLU A 322 6.08 25.92 -3.83
CA GLU A 322 6.30 25.90 -2.38
C GLU A 322 5.10 26.48 -1.61
N GLY A 323 4.72 25.81 -0.53
CA GLY A 323 3.63 26.22 0.36
C GLY A 323 2.25 26.17 -0.26
N MET A 324 2.07 25.51 -1.41
CA MET A 324 0.77 25.42 -2.06
C MET A 324 -0.16 24.52 -1.24
N LYS A 325 -1.35 25.03 -0.91
CA LYS A 325 -2.44 24.24 -0.33
C LYS A 325 -3.62 24.24 -1.29
N SER A 326 -4.13 23.06 -1.62
CA SER A 326 -5.31 22.88 -2.47
C SER A 326 -6.41 22.12 -1.72
N ASP A 327 -7.67 22.52 -1.95
CA ASP A 327 -8.88 21.87 -1.43
C ASP A 327 -9.67 21.12 -2.51
N GLN A 328 -9.10 21.00 -3.73
CA GLN A 328 -9.62 20.12 -4.76
C GLN A 328 -9.65 18.68 -4.24
N ILE A 329 -10.73 17.95 -4.53
CA ILE A 329 -10.83 16.55 -4.09
C ILE A 329 -9.85 15.67 -4.88
N ALA A 330 -9.05 14.91 -4.14
CA ALA A 330 -8.10 13.95 -4.69
C ALA A 330 -8.17 12.66 -3.87
N ALA A 331 -7.69 11.56 -4.43
CA ALA A 331 -7.66 10.28 -3.76
C ALA A 331 -6.43 9.46 -4.13
N HIS A 332 -6.14 8.48 -3.30
CA HIS A 332 -5.11 7.46 -3.52
C HIS A 332 -5.10 6.82 -4.92
N ILE A 333 -6.24 6.68 -5.61
CA ILE A 333 -6.32 6.22 -7.01
C ILE A 333 -5.64 7.16 -8.01
N ASP A 334 -5.49 8.45 -7.69
CA ASP A 334 -4.89 9.44 -8.58
C ASP A 334 -3.35 9.44 -8.53
N VAL A 335 -2.76 8.79 -7.52
CA VAL A 335 -1.31 8.81 -7.31
C VAL A 335 -0.58 8.13 -8.46
N LEU A 336 -1.06 6.96 -8.91
CA LEU A 336 -0.46 6.25 -10.03
C LEU A 336 -0.45 7.10 -11.32
N PRO A 337 -1.59 7.54 -11.89
CA PRO A 337 -1.57 8.32 -13.14
C PRO A 337 -0.76 9.61 -13.01
N THR A 338 -0.77 10.24 -11.83
CA THR A 338 0.05 11.42 -11.54
C THR A 338 1.55 11.12 -11.59
N LEU A 339 2.00 10.03 -10.98
CA LEU A 339 3.40 9.63 -11.00
C LEU A 339 3.85 9.21 -12.40
N LEU A 340 3.00 8.51 -13.17
CA LEU A 340 3.32 8.18 -14.56
C LEU A 340 3.53 9.45 -15.39
N ALA A 341 2.66 10.45 -15.26
CA ALA A 341 2.81 11.73 -15.94
C ALA A 341 4.10 12.48 -15.53
N LEU A 342 4.38 12.57 -14.23
CA LEU A 342 5.57 13.27 -13.71
C LEU A 342 6.88 12.57 -14.06
N THR A 343 6.86 11.24 -14.19
CA THR A 343 8.02 10.41 -14.58
C THR A 343 8.15 10.22 -16.08
N LYS A 344 7.20 10.74 -16.88
CA LYS A 344 7.08 10.49 -18.33
C LYS A 344 7.03 8.99 -18.65
N THR A 345 6.42 8.20 -17.77
CA THR A 345 6.21 6.76 -17.96
C THR A 345 4.93 6.56 -18.77
N PRO A 346 4.98 5.85 -19.91
CA PRO A 346 3.77 5.59 -20.69
C PRO A 346 2.82 4.67 -19.93
N LEU A 347 1.53 5.00 -19.96
CA LEU A 347 0.46 4.11 -19.51
C LEU A 347 0.07 3.18 -20.68
N PRO A 348 0.10 1.85 -20.50
CA PRO A 348 -0.39 0.94 -21.53
C PRO A 348 -1.86 1.21 -21.87
N GLU A 349 -2.20 1.26 -23.16
CA GLU A 349 -3.57 1.57 -23.62
C GLU A 349 -4.63 0.58 -23.10
N THR A 350 -4.20 -0.65 -22.81
CA THR A 350 -5.06 -1.71 -22.26
C THR A 350 -5.39 -1.50 -20.78
N LEU A 351 -4.60 -0.71 -20.06
CA LEU A 351 -4.76 -0.48 -18.62
C LEU A 351 -5.69 0.69 -18.35
N LYS A 352 -6.92 0.39 -17.94
CA LYS A 352 -7.91 1.39 -17.54
C LYS A 352 -7.72 1.75 -16.06
N LEU A 353 -7.49 3.03 -15.78
CA LEU A 353 -7.41 3.59 -14.44
C LEU A 353 -8.73 4.25 -14.03
N ASP A 354 -9.03 4.27 -12.73
CA ASP A 354 -10.17 5.04 -12.18
C ASP A 354 -9.70 6.44 -11.70
N GLY A 355 -8.41 6.59 -11.37
CA GLY A 355 -7.80 7.87 -11.00
C GLY A 355 -7.54 8.80 -12.19
N ILE A 356 -7.23 10.06 -11.88
CA ILE A 356 -6.85 11.07 -12.88
C ILE A 356 -5.45 11.62 -12.60
N ASP A 357 -4.80 12.14 -13.64
CA ASP A 357 -3.53 12.84 -13.50
C ASP A 357 -3.69 14.21 -12.80
N LEU A 358 -3.00 14.39 -11.67
CA LEU A 358 -2.95 15.62 -10.89
C LEU A 358 -1.66 16.43 -11.13
N SER A 359 -0.79 16.01 -12.05
CA SER A 359 0.51 16.64 -12.31
C SER A 359 0.36 18.13 -12.62
N SER A 360 -0.65 18.51 -13.39
CA SER A 360 -0.93 19.92 -13.72
C SER A 360 -1.31 20.74 -12.49
N LEU A 361 -1.97 20.13 -11.50
CA LEU A 361 -2.24 20.79 -10.22
C LEU A 361 -0.95 20.94 -9.40
N LEU A 362 -0.18 19.86 -9.25
CA LEU A 362 1.06 19.86 -8.44
C LEU A 362 2.15 20.79 -9.00
N LEU A 363 2.23 20.89 -10.33
CA LEU A 363 3.12 21.81 -11.05
C LEU A 363 2.57 23.24 -11.16
N ASN A 364 1.40 23.52 -10.55
CA ASN A 364 0.68 24.79 -10.62
C ASN A 364 0.47 25.30 -12.07
N LYS A 365 0.25 24.38 -13.01
CA LYS A 365 -0.11 24.68 -14.41
C LYS A 365 -1.61 24.84 -14.60
N SER A 366 -2.43 24.19 -13.76
CA SER A 366 -3.88 24.36 -13.72
C SER A 366 -4.40 24.25 -12.30
N LYS A 367 -5.29 25.16 -11.91
CA LYS A 367 -5.96 25.13 -10.60
C LYS A 367 -7.29 24.36 -10.62
N ALA A 368 -7.78 23.99 -11.80
CA ALA A 368 -9.08 23.35 -11.98
C ALA A 368 -8.90 21.90 -12.45
N LEU A 369 -9.47 20.98 -11.67
CA LEU A 369 -9.63 19.58 -12.06
C LEU A 369 -11.04 19.35 -12.62
N PRO A 370 -11.24 18.32 -13.45
CA PRO A 370 -12.58 17.91 -13.88
C PRO A 370 -13.50 17.65 -12.68
N LYS A 371 -14.76 18.10 -12.79
CA LYS A 371 -15.78 17.78 -11.77
C LYS A 371 -15.99 16.27 -11.72
N ARG A 372 -15.89 15.70 -10.53
CA ARG A 372 -16.11 14.28 -10.31
C ARG A 372 -16.61 14.00 -8.90
N SER A 373 -16.93 12.73 -8.67
CA SER A 373 -17.22 12.17 -7.36
C SER A 373 -16.22 11.05 -7.06
N LEU A 374 -15.88 10.91 -5.79
CA LEU A 374 -15.07 9.83 -5.25
C LEU A 374 -15.95 8.88 -4.46
N PHE A 375 -15.70 7.58 -4.59
CA PHE A 375 -16.52 6.54 -3.98
C PHE A 375 -15.71 5.75 -2.96
N PHE A 376 -16.34 5.49 -1.82
CA PHE A 376 -15.75 4.70 -0.75
C PHE A 376 -16.78 3.71 -0.22
N GLN A 377 -16.31 2.52 0.11
CA GLN A 377 -17.09 1.51 0.82
C GLN A 377 -16.14 0.67 1.65
N VAL A 378 -16.62 0.08 2.74
CA VAL A 378 -15.89 -1.00 3.42
C VAL A 378 -16.85 -1.88 4.20
N HIS A 379 -16.56 -3.18 4.25
CA HIS A 379 -17.34 -4.14 5.02
C HIS A 379 -16.44 -5.26 5.55
N ARG A 380 -17.06 -6.17 6.31
CA ARG A 380 -16.50 -7.49 6.61
C ARG A 380 -17.22 -8.55 5.77
N GLY A 381 -16.60 -9.72 5.62
CA GLY A 381 -17.11 -10.81 4.78
C GLY A 381 -16.75 -10.67 3.30
N LEU A 382 -16.91 -11.77 2.56
CA LEU A 382 -16.48 -11.90 1.16
C LEU A 382 -17.54 -11.54 0.11
N THR A 383 -18.73 -11.08 0.55
CA THR A 383 -19.84 -10.76 -0.34
C THR A 383 -20.25 -9.30 -0.15
N PRO A 384 -19.59 -8.34 -0.83
CA PRO A 384 -19.95 -6.93 -0.72
C PRO A 384 -21.42 -6.69 -1.07
N GLN A 385 -22.07 -5.79 -0.32
CA GLN A 385 -23.44 -5.35 -0.60
C GLN A 385 -23.50 -3.82 -0.72
N GLN A 386 -24.50 -3.32 -1.44
CA GLN A 386 -24.69 -1.89 -1.59
C GLN A 386 -24.96 -1.21 -0.24
N TYR A 387 -24.54 0.04 -0.13
CA TYR A 387 -24.76 0.97 0.98
C TYR A 387 -24.15 0.56 2.33
N GLN A 388 -23.28 -0.44 2.34
CA GLN A 388 -22.64 -0.94 3.55
C GLN A 388 -21.45 -0.06 3.91
N ASN A 389 -21.64 0.91 4.81
CA ASN A 389 -20.62 1.86 5.25
C ASN A 389 -19.91 2.48 4.02
N SER A 390 -20.70 3.26 3.29
CA SER A 390 -20.33 3.81 1.98
C SER A 390 -20.36 5.32 1.98
N ALA A 391 -19.61 5.96 1.08
CA ALA A 391 -19.68 7.39 0.85
C ALA A 391 -19.47 7.75 -0.62
N VAL A 392 -20.10 8.86 -1.02
CA VAL A 392 -19.84 9.59 -2.26
C VAL A 392 -19.36 10.99 -1.90
N VAL A 393 -18.13 11.33 -2.22
CA VAL A 393 -17.54 12.65 -1.97
C VAL A 393 -17.48 13.43 -3.27
N SER A 394 -18.22 14.53 -3.35
CA SER A 394 -18.12 15.50 -4.45
C SER A 394 -17.31 16.74 -4.03
N SER A 395 -17.19 17.72 -4.92
CA SER A 395 -16.50 18.98 -4.62
C SER A 395 -17.13 19.76 -3.45
N ARG A 396 -18.42 19.56 -3.15
CA ARG A 396 -19.11 20.26 -2.05
C ARG A 396 -19.88 19.33 -1.12
N PHE A 397 -20.69 18.45 -1.69
CA PHE A 397 -21.57 17.58 -0.92
C PHE A 397 -20.99 16.18 -0.76
N LYS A 398 -21.35 15.54 0.36
CA LYS A 398 -21.03 14.15 0.62
C LYS A 398 -22.27 13.37 1.02
N LEU A 399 -22.53 12.26 0.34
CA LEU A 399 -23.54 11.28 0.72
C LEU A 399 -22.88 10.17 1.52
N VAL A 400 -23.48 9.76 2.64
CA VAL A 400 -23.01 8.64 3.47
C VAL A 400 -24.12 7.60 3.59
N GLY A 401 -23.79 6.32 3.49
CA GLY A 401 -24.74 5.20 3.59
C GLY A 401 -24.42 4.22 4.72
N TYR A 402 -25.47 3.84 5.46
CA TYR A 402 -25.53 2.83 6.54
C TYR A 402 -26.75 1.90 6.28
N PRO A 403 -26.71 0.60 6.65
CA PRO A 403 -26.42 0.12 7.99
C PRO A 403 -25.28 -0.92 7.99
N GLY A 404 -24.07 -0.50 8.36
CA GLY A 404 -22.97 -1.44 8.53
C GLY A 404 -21.89 -0.83 9.40
N THR A 405 -21.56 -1.49 10.51
CA THR A 405 -20.25 -1.30 11.14
C THR A 405 -19.31 -2.31 10.51
N PHE A 406 -18.03 -1.96 10.35
CA PHE A 406 -16.96 -2.88 9.95
C PHE A 406 -16.75 -4.07 10.92
N GLY A 407 -17.64 -4.30 11.88
CA GLY A 407 -17.55 -5.41 12.83
C GLY A 407 -18.34 -6.65 12.43
N ASN A 408 -19.28 -6.56 11.49
CA ASN A 408 -20.21 -7.65 11.20
C ASN A 408 -20.01 -8.21 9.78
N GLU A 409 -19.73 -9.51 9.68
CA GLU A 409 -19.66 -10.24 8.39
C GLU A 409 -21.04 -10.44 7.76
N ASN A 410 -22.10 -10.49 8.59
CA ASN A 410 -23.48 -10.64 8.15
C ASN A 410 -24.12 -9.26 8.00
N LEU A 411 -24.05 -8.72 6.79
CA LEU A 411 -24.68 -7.44 6.47
C LEU A 411 -26.18 -7.70 6.24
N MET A 412 -27.03 -7.18 7.14
CA MET A 412 -28.48 -7.29 6.99
C MET A 412 -28.91 -6.50 5.75
N ARG A 413 -29.70 -7.14 4.88
CA ARG A 413 -30.42 -6.46 3.81
C ARG A 413 -31.54 -5.61 4.42
N SER A 414 -31.38 -4.28 4.41
CA SER A 414 -32.53 -3.39 4.47
C SER A 414 -33.01 -3.14 3.04
N ASN A 415 -34.33 -3.17 2.81
CA ASN A 415 -34.89 -2.85 1.50
C ASN A 415 -34.66 -1.37 1.12
N GLU A 416 -34.49 -0.47 2.09
CA GLU A 416 -34.06 0.90 1.86
C GLU A 416 -32.82 1.24 2.71
N PRO A 417 -31.75 1.82 2.11
CA PRO A 417 -30.57 2.23 2.87
C PRO A 417 -30.86 3.47 3.72
N THR A 418 -30.20 3.57 4.87
CA THR A 418 -30.16 4.82 5.64
C THR A 418 -29.09 5.72 5.02
N LEU A 419 -29.49 6.88 4.53
CA LEU A 419 -28.60 7.84 3.88
C LEU A 419 -28.57 9.17 4.64
N GLU A 420 -27.39 9.77 4.68
CA GLU A 420 -27.13 11.11 5.22
C GLU A 420 -26.44 11.96 4.15
N LEU A 421 -26.71 13.26 4.13
CA LEU A 421 -26.10 14.19 3.18
C LEU A 421 -25.52 15.40 3.91
N TYR A 422 -24.27 15.75 3.61
CA TYR A 422 -23.55 16.84 4.27
C TYR A 422 -22.96 17.83 3.25
N ASP A 423 -22.94 19.12 3.59
CA ASP A 423 -22.20 20.15 2.86
C ASP A 423 -20.81 20.32 3.49
N ILE A 424 -19.81 19.62 2.95
CA ILE A 424 -18.49 19.45 3.58
C ILE A 424 -17.67 20.75 3.60
N LEU A 425 -18.00 21.73 2.75
CA LEU A 425 -17.27 23.00 2.74
C LEU A 425 -17.57 23.87 3.96
N ILE A 426 -18.79 23.79 4.49
CA ILE A 426 -19.22 24.57 5.67
C ILE A 426 -19.45 23.69 6.91
N ASP A 427 -19.60 22.38 6.74
CA ASP A 427 -19.77 21.39 7.80
C ASP A 427 -18.83 20.18 7.61
N PRO A 428 -17.49 20.38 7.71
CA PRO A 428 -16.52 19.30 7.59
C PRO A 428 -16.62 18.26 8.73
N GLY A 429 -17.33 18.59 9.81
CA GLY A 429 -17.61 17.69 10.93
C GLY A 429 -18.86 16.83 10.75
N GLU A 430 -19.57 16.95 9.62
CA GLU A 430 -20.75 16.13 9.28
C GLU A 430 -21.81 16.10 10.39
N LYS A 431 -22.18 17.29 10.89
CA LYS A 431 -23.13 17.48 11.99
C LYS A 431 -24.56 17.73 11.52
N ASN A 432 -24.74 18.41 10.39
CA ASN A 432 -26.03 18.88 9.90
C ASN A 432 -26.48 18.05 8.69
N ASN A 433 -27.32 17.04 8.92
CA ASN A 433 -27.83 16.20 7.85
C ASN A 433 -28.86 16.95 6.98
N LEU A 434 -28.57 17.09 5.69
CA LEU A 434 -29.36 17.81 4.68
C LEU A 434 -30.21 16.89 3.79
N ILE A 435 -30.28 15.59 4.08
CA ILE A 435 -30.94 14.59 3.21
C ILE A 435 -32.39 14.97 2.89
N GLN A 436 -33.12 15.55 3.85
CA GLN A 436 -34.53 15.94 3.70
C GLN A 436 -34.71 17.26 2.93
N THR A 437 -33.73 18.17 2.97
CA THR A 437 -33.86 19.52 2.40
C THR A 437 -33.16 19.67 1.04
N LYS A 438 -32.22 18.79 0.71
CA LYS A 438 -31.45 18.78 -0.55
C LYS A 438 -31.68 17.50 -1.35
N THR A 439 -32.95 17.09 -1.48
CA THR A 439 -33.37 15.82 -2.08
C THR A 439 -32.82 15.58 -3.50
N LYS A 440 -32.79 16.59 -4.37
CA LYS A 440 -32.24 16.47 -5.73
C LYS A 440 -30.74 16.09 -5.73
N ILE A 441 -29.97 16.70 -4.84
CA ILE A 441 -28.52 16.42 -4.71
C ILE A 441 -28.32 15.02 -4.14
N ALA A 442 -29.11 14.64 -3.12
CA ALA A 442 -29.08 13.30 -2.55
C ALA A 442 -29.35 12.22 -3.62
N GLN A 443 -30.40 12.41 -4.43
CA GLN A 443 -30.76 11.50 -5.51
C GLN A 443 -29.64 11.38 -6.56
N GLN A 444 -29.03 12.50 -6.95
CA GLN A 444 -27.92 12.50 -7.90
C GLN A 444 -26.72 11.70 -7.36
N LEU A 445 -26.30 11.93 -6.12
CA LEU A 445 -25.18 11.21 -5.53
C LEU A 445 -25.51 9.72 -5.32
N ARG A 446 -26.76 9.39 -4.97
CA ARG A 446 -27.23 8.00 -4.86
C ARG A 446 -27.09 7.27 -6.19
N GLN A 447 -27.56 7.86 -7.29
CA GLN A 447 -27.45 7.26 -8.63
C GLN A 447 -25.99 7.07 -9.07
N GLN A 448 -25.11 8.02 -8.74
CA GLN A 448 -23.68 7.90 -9.01
C GLN A 448 -23.07 6.72 -8.25
N TYR A 449 -23.43 6.56 -6.97
CA TYR A 449 -22.99 5.42 -6.16
C TYR A 449 -23.45 4.08 -6.74
N GLU A 450 -24.74 3.96 -7.09
CA GLU A 450 -25.30 2.72 -7.64
C GLU A 450 -24.59 2.34 -8.94
N SER A 451 -24.35 3.32 -9.81
CA SER A 451 -23.61 3.14 -11.06
C SER A 451 -22.16 2.69 -10.81
N TRP A 452 -21.47 3.34 -9.87
CA TRP A 452 -20.13 2.95 -9.46
C TRP A 452 -20.10 1.50 -8.95
N PHE A 453 -20.97 1.15 -8.00
CA PHE A 453 -21.01 -0.18 -7.39
C PHE A 453 -21.27 -1.29 -8.42
N LEU A 454 -22.21 -1.06 -9.35
CA LEU A 454 -22.48 -2.00 -10.44
C LEU A 454 -21.26 -2.17 -11.35
N SER A 455 -20.54 -1.10 -11.66
CA SER A 455 -19.32 -1.17 -12.46
C SER A 455 -18.17 -1.92 -11.76
N MET A 456 -18.09 -1.85 -10.43
CA MET A 456 -17.13 -2.63 -9.64
C MET A 456 -17.45 -4.12 -9.75
N ARG A 457 -18.72 -4.48 -9.57
CA ARG A 457 -19.20 -5.86 -9.68
C ARG A 457 -18.93 -6.47 -11.05
N GLN A 458 -19.06 -5.71 -12.12
CA GLN A 458 -18.78 -6.17 -13.49
C GLN A 458 -17.30 -6.50 -13.74
N SER A 459 -16.36 -6.02 -12.91
CA SER A 459 -14.94 -6.25 -13.15
C SER A 459 -14.51 -7.68 -12.79
N ARG A 460 -14.79 -8.10 -11.55
CA ARG A 460 -14.38 -9.42 -11.02
C ARG A 460 -15.43 -10.06 -10.11
N ASN A 461 -16.66 -9.55 -10.12
CA ASN A 461 -17.72 -9.96 -9.17
C ASN A 461 -17.27 -9.99 -7.70
N PHE A 462 -16.35 -9.08 -7.35
CA PHE A 462 -15.73 -8.98 -6.03
C PHE A 462 -14.94 -10.21 -5.56
N GLU A 463 -14.50 -11.08 -6.48
CA GLU A 463 -13.74 -12.28 -6.11
C GLU A 463 -12.29 -11.93 -5.71
N PRO A 464 -11.79 -12.40 -4.55
CA PRO A 464 -10.40 -12.21 -4.15
C PRO A 464 -9.39 -12.88 -5.09
N GLY A 465 -8.15 -12.40 -5.05
CA GLY A 465 -7.02 -13.01 -5.74
C GLY A 465 -6.80 -14.47 -5.32
N LEU A 466 -6.27 -15.27 -6.24
CA LEU A 466 -6.08 -16.71 -6.06
C LEU A 466 -4.63 -17.01 -5.66
N ILE A 467 -4.45 -17.85 -4.64
CA ILE A 467 -3.12 -18.37 -4.28
C ILE A 467 -2.74 -19.45 -5.29
N ILE A 468 -1.58 -19.34 -5.90
CA ILE A 468 -1.07 -20.34 -6.84
C ILE A 468 0.05 -21.13 -6.15
N VAL A 469 -0.21 -22.40 -5.85
CA VAL A 469 0.79 -23.32 -5.31
C VAL A 469 1.65 -23.80 -6.47
N ASN A 470 2.81 -23.15 -6.64
CA ASN A 470 3.81 -23.47 -7.65
C ASN A 470 5.21 -23.43 -7.02
N GLN A 471 5.86 -24.59 -6.95
CA GLN A 471 7.15 -24.74 -6.30
C GLN A 471 8.30 -23.99 -6.95
N GLU A 472 8.23 -23.75 -8.25
CA GLU A 472 9.26 -22.99 -8.97
C GLU A 472 9.22 -21.50 -8.60
N LYS A 473 8.07 -21.03 -8.10
CA LYS A 473 7.84 -19.62 -7.73
C LYS A 473 7.84 -19.40 -6.22
N GLU A 474 7.37 -20.38 -5.46
CA GLU A 474 7.28 -20.36 -4.00
C GLU A 474 7.38 -21.79 -3.44
N SER A 475 8.49 -22.09 -2.76
CA SER A 475 8.66 -23.37 -2.07
C SER A 475 9.44 -23.18 -0.76
N PRO A 476 8.90 -23.59 0.39
CA PRO A 476 7.53 -24.10 0.57
C PRO A 476 6.47 -22.98 0.44
N CYS A 477 5.24 -23.36 0.08
CA CYS A 477 4.09 -22.44 0.15
C CYS A 477 3.52 -22.46 1.58
N VAL A 478 3.33 -21.28 2.18
CA VAL A 478 2.81 -21.14 3.55
C VAL A 478 1.42 -20.54 3.51
N LEU A 479 0.42 -21.31 3.89
CA LEU A 479 -0.98 -20.89 3.93
C LEU A 479 -1.34 -20.45 5.35
N CYS A 480 -1.49 -19.15 5.58
CA CYS A 480 -1.91 -18.64 6.87
C CYS A 480 -3.44 -18.71 6.97
N ARG A 481 -3.95 -19.34 8.03
CA ARG A 481 -5.39 -19.52 8.22
C ARG A 481 -6.09 -18.19 8.44
N TYR A 482 -5.53 -17.33 9.28
CA TYR A 482 -6.12 -16.02 9.60
C TYR A 482 -6.11 -15.05 8.41
N GLN A 483 -4.97 -14.96 7.73
CA GLN A 483 -4.76 -13.96 6.69
C GLN A 483 -5.36 -14.40 5.36
N ASP A 484 -5.11 -15.64 4.95
CA ASP A 484 -5.35 -16.12 3.60
C ASP A 484 -6.61 -16.98 3.45
N GLY A 485 -7.00 -17.64 4.54
CA GLY A 485 -8.12 -18.57 4.58
C GLY A 485 -9.47 -17.86 4.43
N ASN A 486 -10.41 -18.48 3.74
CA ASN A 486 -11.77 -17.98 3.61
C ASN A 486 -12.56 -18.24 4.90
N TYR A 487 -13.41 -17.29 5.29
CA TYR A 487 -14.23 -17.41 6.50
C TYR A 487 -15.72 -17.33 6.18
N PHE A 488 -16.50 -18.12 6.91
CA PHE A 488 -17.95 -18.03 6.93
C PHE A 488 -18.42 -18.16 8.38
N GLN A 489 -19.23 -17.20 8.85
CA GLN A 489 -19.73 -17.14 10.22
C GLN A 489 -18.62 -17.27 11.28
N GLY A 490 -17.50 -16.55 11.07
CA GLY A 490 -16.34 -16.61 11.98
C GLY A 490 -15.54 -17.92 11.95
N ARG A 491 -15.85 -18.88 11.06
CA ARG A 491 -15.12 -20.15 10.92
C ARG A 491 -14.34 -20.21 9.61
N SER A 492 -13.07 -20.58 9.70
CA SER A 492 -12.25 -20.84 8.51
C SER A 492 -12.80 -22.04 7.73
N GLN A 493 -12.87 -21.90 6.41
CA GLN A 493 -13.31 -22.90 5.45
C GLN A 493 -12.13 -23.49 4.64
N GLY A 494 -10.89 -23.13 4.98
CA GLY A 494 -9.71 -23.44 4.17
C GLY A 494 -9.35 -22.32 3.20
N TRP A 495 -8.55 -22.64 2.18
CA TRP A 495 -7.96 -21.66 1.26
C TRP A 495 -8.41 -21.94 -0.16
N MET A 496 -8.80 -20.89 -0.88
CA MET A 496 -8.91 -21.01 -2.33
C MET A 496 -7.51 -20.99 -2.96
N VAL A 497 -7.15 -22.10 -3.60
CA VAL A 497 -5.84 -22.29 -4.22
C VAL A 497 -5.95 -22.86 -5.64
N LYS A 498 -4.89 -22.67 -6.43
CA LYS A 498 -4.58 -23.44 -7.64
C LYS A 498 -3.33 -24.27 -7.40
N ILE A 499 -3.47 -25.59 -7.39
CA ILE A 499 -2.33 -26.53 -7.45
C ILE A 499 -1.92 -26.63 -8.92
N THR A 500 -0.66 -26.28 -9.22
CA THR A 500 -0.16 -26.24 -10.62
C THR A 500 0.36 -27.57 -11.14
N HIS A 501 0.69 -28.50 -10.24
CA HIS A 501 1.23 -29.80 -10.62
C HIS A 501 0.71 -30.87 -9.67
N SER A 502 0.23 -31.98 -10.24
CA SER A 502 -0.09 -33.18 -9.46
C SER A 502 1.18 -33.79 -8.87
N GLY A 503 1.06 -34.42 -7.71
CA GLY A 503 2.14 -35.22 -7.12
C GLY A 503 2.04 -35.31 -5.61
N LEU A 504 3.12 -35.80 -5.00
CA LEU A 504 3.20 -36.02 -3.56
C LEU A 504 3.65 -34.74 -2.84
N TYR A 505 2.81 -34.24 -1.93
CA TYR A 505 3.06 -33.07 -1.11
C TYR A 505 3.28 -33.45 0.35
N LYS A 506 4.42 -33.02 0.91
CA LYS A 506 4.62 -32.95 2.36
C LYS A 506 3.80 -31.79 2.90
N ILE A 507 2.83 -32.11 3.75
CA ILE A 507 1.93 -31.16 4.38
C ILE A 507 2.24 -31.13 5.87
N GLN A 508 2.68 -29.98 6.36
CA GLN A 508 2.89 -29.73 7.78
C GLN A 508 1.82 -28.77 8.31
N ILE A 509 1.27 -29.07 9.49
CA ILE A 509 0.27 -28.25 10.16
C ILE A 509 0.77 -27.74 11.51
N ASP A 510 0.53 -26.46 11.82
CA ASP A 510 0.72 -25.95 13.18
C ASP A 510 -0.41 -26.47 14.09
N LYS A 511 -0.12 -27.44 14.96
CA LYS A 511 -1.11 -27.98 15.92
C LYS A 511 -1.35 -27.07 17.13
N GLY A 512 -0.68 -25.92 17.22
CA GLY A 512 -0.69 -25.06 18.40
C GLY A 512 -0.16 -25.79 19.63
N GLN A 513 -0.89 -25.70 20.74
CA GLN A 513 -0.55 -26.36 22.01
C GLN A 513 -1.05 -27.82 22.09
N VAL A 514 -1.60 -28.38 21.02
CA VAL A 514 -2.19 -29.73 21.04
C VAL A 514 -1.08 -30.79 21.07
N GLN A 515 -0.99 -31.49 22.20
CA GLN A 515 -0.02 -32.57 22.47
C GLN A 515 -0.67 -33.96 22.44
N LYS A 516 -1.68 -34.17 21.59
CA LYS A 516 -2.36 -35.46 21.44
C LYS A 516 -2.15 -36.02 20.03
N SER A 517 -2.23 -37.35 19.91
CA SER A 517 -2.32 -38.04 18.62
C SER A 517 -3.65 -37.75 17.94
N GLY A 518 -3.71 -37.93 16.62
CA GLY A 518 -4.89 -37.63 15.84
C GLY A 518 -4.68 -37.83 14.36
N LYS A 519 -5.58 -37.28 13.55
CA LYS A 519 -5.55 -37.34 12.09
C LYS A 519 -5.21 -35.98 11.51
N LEU A 520 -4.22 -35.92 10.62
CA LEU A 520 -4.10 -34.82 9.69
C LEU A 520 -5.00 -35.11 8.50
N ILE A 521 -6.01 -34.28 8.29
CA ILE A 521 -7.03 -34.47 7.27
C ILE A 521 -6.85 -33.41 6.18
N VAL A 522 -6.93 -33.87 4.93
CA VAL A 522 -6.86 -33.04 3.73
C VAL A 522 -8.12 -33.27 2.91
N ASN A 523 -8.89 -32.22 2.71
CA ASN A 523 -10.02 -32.18 1.80
C ASN A 523 -9.64 -31.35 0.57
N TRP A 524 -9.55 -32.01 -0.58
CA TRP A 524 -9.19 -31.39 -1.86
C TRP A 524 -10.14 -31.89 -2.95
N GLN A 525 -10.80 -30.97 -3.65
CA GLN A 525 -11.75 -31.26 -4.74
C GLN A 525 -12.84 -32.28 -4.36
N GLY A 526 -13.32 -32.23 -3.10
CA GLY A 526 -14.34 -33.13 -2.57
C GLY A 526 -13.83 -34.52 -2.15
N ARG A 527 -12.53 -34.79 -2.31
CA ARG A 527 -11.88 -35.99 -1.80
C ARG A 527 -11.22 -35.70 -0.45
N GLN A 528 -11.68 -36.40 0.58
CA GLN A 528 -11.08 -36.36 1.90
C GLN A 528 -10.09 -37.52 2.06
N THR A 529 -8.86 -37.21 2.44
CA THR A 529 -7.81 -38.17 2.80
C THR A 529 -7.26 -37.83 4.17
N HIS A 530 -6.64 -38.80 4.85
CA HIS A 530 -6.06 -38.56 6.17
C HIS A 530 -4.88 -39.47 6.44
N GLU A 531 -3.98 -38.97 7.29
CA GLU A 531 -2.89 -39.75 7.87
C GLU A 531 -2.93 -39.62 9.40
N TYR A 532 -2.57 -40.70 10.09
CA TYR A 532 -2.50 -40.71 11.54
C TYR A 532 -1.16 -40.14 12.00
N LEU A 533 -1.21 -39.09 12.82
CA LEU A 533 -0.03 -38.49 13.45
C LEU A 533 0.01 -38.84 14.93
N LYS A 534 1.18 -39.29 15.40
CA LYS A 534 1.49 -39.41 16.82
C LYS A 534 1.57 -38.04 17.47
N GLN A 535 1.58 -38.02 18.80
CA GLN A 535 1.65 -36.80 19.62
C GLN A 535 2.71 -35.78 19.14
N SER A 536 3.94 -36.23 18.81
CA SER A 536 5.03 -35.35 18.37
C SER A 536 5.05 -35.03 16.87
N GLU A 537 4.24 -35.71 16.07
CA GLU A 537 4.23 -35.55 14.60
C GLU A 537 3.30 -34.40 14.18
N SER A 538 3.69 -33.64 13.16
CA SER A 538 2.93 -32.50 12.64
C SER A 538 2.87 -32.46 11.12
N MET A 539 3.38 -33.50 10.46
CA MET A 539 3.47 -33.57 9.00
C MET A 539 3.23 -34.98 8.49
N ALA A 540 2.63 -35.08 7.31
CA ALA A 540 2.51 -36.30 6.53
C ALA A 540 2.48 -35.96 5.04
N ASP A 541 2.63 -36.98 4.20
CA ASP A 541 2.68 -36.83 2.75
C ASP A 541 1.30 -37.16 2.15
N PHE A 542 0.82 -36.33 1.23
CA PHE A 542 -0.48 -36.46 0.59
C PHE A 542 -0.38 -36.22 -0.91
N GLU A 543 -1.06 -37.04 -1.70
CA GLU A 543 -1.24 -36.79 -3.13
C GLU A 543 -2.22 -35.63 -3.33
N LEU A 544 -1.78 -34.59 -4.03
CA LEU A 544 -2.66 -33.52 -4.51
C LEU A 544 -2.68 -33.54 -6.03
N SER A 545 -3.88 -33.57 -6.61
CA SER A 545 -4.09 -33.39 -8.05
C SER A 545 -3.98 -31.92 -8.45
N GLU A 546 -3.52 -31.66 -9.67
CA GLU A 546 -3.62 -30.36 -10.32
C GLU A 546 -5.07 -29.88 -10.35
N GLY A 547 -5.26 -28.58 -10.11
CA GLY A 547 -6.55 -27.93 -10.29
C GLY A 547 -6.75 -26.74 -9.38
N THR A 548 -7.92 -26.12 -9.51
CA THR A 548 -8.34 -24.98 -8.69
C THR A 548 -9.48 -25.43 -7.80
N GLY A 549 -9.43 -25.09 -6.51
CA GLY A 549 -10.45 -25.50 -5.56
C GLY A 549 -10.20 -25.00 -4.15
N LEU A 550 -11.17 -25.27 -3.27
CA LEU A 550 -11.03 -25.04 -1.85
C LEU A 550 -10.18 -26.18 -1.28
N LEU A 551 -9.00 -25.83 -0.78
CA LEU A 551 -8.14 -26.74 -0.02
C LEU A 551 -8.41 -26.52 1.46
N ASP A 552 -8.94 -27.54 2.12
CA ASP A 552 -9.25 -27.49 3.55
C ASP A 552 -8.45 -28.56 4.29
N ILE A 553 -7.60 -28.11 5.20
CA ILE A 553 -6.65 -28.96 5.94
C ILE A 553 -6.78 -28.64 7.42
N TRP A 554 -6.95 -29.67 8.24
CA TRP A 554 -7.02 -29.53 9.69
C TRP A 554 -6.48 -30.77 10.41
N PHE A 555 -6.16 -30.59 11.69
CA PHE A 555 -5.80 -31.68 12.59
C PHE A 555 -7.01 -32.02 13.46
N GLN A 556 -7.41 -33.28 13.47
CA GLN A 556 -8.48 -33.80 14.31
C GLN A 556 -7.88 -34.67 15.41
N VAL A 557 -8.05 -34.26 16.66
CA VAL A 557 -7.60 -35.03 17.83
C VAL A 557 -8.43 -36.32 17.95
N GLU A 558 -7.78 -37.41 18.35
CA GLU A 558 -8.46 -38.68 18.56
C GLU A 558 -9.58 -38.58 19.60
N GLY A 559 -10.78 -39.05 19.23
CA GLY A 559 -11.97 -38.97 20.07
C GLY A 559 -12.62 -37.58 20.16
N GLU A 560 -12.13 -36.58 19.42
CA GLU A 560 -12.68 -35.22 19.38
C GLU A 560 -13.20 -34.88 17.98
N ASP A 561 -14.28 -34.09 17.91
CA ASP A 561 -14.74 -33.51 16.65
C ASP A 561 -13.76 -32.46 16.14
N ARG A 562 -13.89 -32.08 14.86
CA ARG A 562 -13.10 -30.99 14.28
C ARG A 562 -13.31 -29.71 15.10
N SER A 563 -12.24 -29.24 15.72
CA SER A 563 -12.21 -27.90 16.26
C SER A 563 -12.07 -26.88 15.13
N HIS A 564 -12.76 -25.76 15.26
CA HIS A 564 -12.56 -24.60 14.40
C HIS A 564 -11.73 -23.58 15.19
N PRO A 565 -10.40 -23.57 15.01
CA PRO A 565 -9.55 -22.62 15.73
C PRO A 565 -10.04 -21.19 15.48
N THR A 566 -10.12 -20.44 16.57
CA THR A 566 -10.52 -19.03 16.55
C THR A 566 -9.38 -18.15 16.04
N GLU A 567 -9.71 -16.90 15.74
CA GLU A 567 -8.94 -16.03 14.85
C GLU A 567 -7.55 -15.59 15.36
N ASN A 568 -6.70 -15.18 14.41
CA ASN A 568 -5.43 -14.47 14.63
C ASN A 568 -4.40 -15.23 15.49
N GLY A 569 -4.46 -16.56 15.45
CA GLY A 569 -3.41 -17.47 15.89
C GLY A 569 -2.73 -18.13 14.68
N THR A 570 -1.59 -18.77 14.90
CA THR A 570 -0.92 -19.59 13.88
C THR A 570 -1.51 -21.01 13.82
N VAL A 571 -2.45 -21.33 14.72
CA VAL A 571 -3.05 -22.66 14.82
C VAL A 571 -3.69 -23.08 13.51
N GLY A 572 -3.09 -24.13 12.98
CA GLY A 572 -3.24 -24.79 11.69
C GLY A 572 -3.03 -23.93 10.47
N ASP A 573 -2.16 -22.94 10.56
CA ASP A 573 -1.38 -22.56 9.39
C ASP A 573 -0.71 -23.82 8.80
N VAL A 574 -0.61 -23.87 7.47
CA VAL A 574 -0.16 -25.04 6.74
C VAL A 574 1.06 -24.70 5.89
N ILE A 575 2.06 -25.57 5.91
CA ILE A 575 3.21 -25.51 5.01
C ILE A 575 3.06 -26.64 4.00
N LEU A 576 3.07 -26.29 2.71
CA LEU A 576 2.98 -27.21 1.58
C LEU A 576 4.32 -27.26 0.85
N LYS A 577 4.88 -28.47 0.72
CA LYS A 577 6.09 -28.73 -0.09
C LYS A 577 5.92 -30.03 -0.87
N ARG A 578 5.73 -29.94 -2.18
CA ARG A 578 5.85 -31.08 -3.10
C ARG A 578 7.26 -31.68 -3.12
N LEU A 579 7.29 -33.00 -3.28
CA LEU A 579 8.47 -33.86 -3.08
C LEU A 579 9.03 -34.42 -4.39
N ASP A 580 8.25 -34.44 -5.46
CA ASP A 580 8.55 -35.10 -6.74
C ASP A 580 8.63 -34.16 -7.95
#